data_AF-A0A7I8CUE9-F1
#
_entry.id   AF-A0A7I8CUE9-F1
#
_cell.length_a   1.000
_cell.length_b   1.000
_cell.length_c   1.000
_cell.angle_alpha   90.00
_cell.angle_beta   90.00
_cell.angle_gamma   90.00
#
_symmetry.space_group_name_H-M   'P 1'
#
loop_
_entity.id
_entity.type
_entity.pdbx_description
1 polymer ?
#
loop_
_entity_poly.entity_id
_entity_poly.type
_entity_poly.pdbx_seq_one_letter_code
_entity_poly.pdbx_strand_id
1 'polypeptide(L)' 'MTIRTVEHVFGTLKHWMGSTHFQTRGLGRVAAEMSLHVLAYNLKRVIRILGFAGAMRAMKLRGA' A
#
# COMPACT_ATOMS: atom_id res chain seq x y z
N MET A 1 -18.62 9.24 -1.13
CA MET A 1 -17.53 8.71 -0.29
C MET A 1 -16.54 9.86 -0.09
N THR A 2 -16.67 10.58 1.03
CA THR A 2 -16.15 11.94 1.19
C THR A 2 -14.70 11.90 1.68
N ILE A 3 -13.91 12.90 1.27
CA ILE A 3 -12.46 13.09 1.44
C ILE A 3 -11.83 12.54 2.74
N ARG A 4 -12.56 12.56 3.85
CA ARG A 4 -12.14 12.06 5.17
C ARG A 4 -11.63 10.62 5.19
N THR A 5 -12.21 9.73 4.40
CA THR A 5 -11.83 8.30 4.40
C THR A 5 -10.47 8.08 3.73
N VAL A 6 -10.16 8.85 2.68
CA VAL A 6 -8.87 8.77 1.98
C VAL A 6 -7.78 9.50 2.73
N GLU A 7 -8.07 10.65 3.35
CA GLU A 7 -7.10 11.38 4.18
C GLU A 7 -6.52 10.53 5.30
N HIS A 8 -7.36 9.74 5.97
CA HIS A 8 -6.89 8.84 7.03
C HIS A 8 -5.92 7.76 6.50
N VAL A 9 -6.20 7.23 5.30
CA VAL A 9 -5.32 6.25 4.63
C VAL A 9 -3.99 6.91 4.24
N PHE A 10 -4.02 8.10 3.66
CA PHE A 10 -2.82 8.86 3.32
C PHE A 10 -2.00 9.26 4.55
N GLY A 11 -2.65 9.60 5.66
CA GLY A 11 -1.98 9.87 6.94
C GLY A 11 -1.24 8.65 7.47
N THR A 12 -1.88 7.48 7.43
CA THR A 12 -1.25 6.22 7.84
C THR A 12 -0.06 5.86 6.93
N LEU A 13 -0.23 6.02 5.61
CA LEU A 13 0.80 5.70 4.64
C LEU A 13 2.02 6.62 4.78
N LYS A 14 1.81 7.93 4.95
CA LYS A 14 2.89 8.89 5.22
C LYS A 14 3.60 8.60 6.54
N HIS A 15 2.86 8.26 7.60
CA HIS A 15 3.47 7.87 8.87
C HIS A 15 4.37 6.63 8.71
N TRP A 16 3.93 5.66 7.89
CA TRP A 16 4.68 4.43 7.59
C TRP A 16 5.90 4.65 6.71
N MET A 17 5.83 5.59 5.77
CA MET A 17 7.00 6.01 4.97
C MET A 17 8.07 6.70 5.83
N GLY A 18 7.72 7.16 7.03
CA GLY A 18 8.61 7.87 7.92
C GLY A 18 8.88 9.32 7.46
N SER A 19 9.72 10.03 8.21
CA SER A 19 10.22 11.36 7.83
C SER A 19 11.42 11.29 6.87
N THR A 20 11.82 10.08 6.47
CA THR A 20 12.96 9.84 5.59
C THR A 20 12.63 10.25 4.17
N HIS A 21 13.63 10.84 3.49
CA HIS A 21 13.55 11.18 2.08
C HIS A 21 13.39 9.93 1.23
N PHE A 22 12.76 10.08 0.05
CA PHE A 22 12.75 9.03 -0.96
C PHE A 22 14.17 8.53 -1.21
N GLN A 23 14.33 7.21 -1.24
CA GLN A 23 15.61 6.56 -1.46
C GLN A 23 16.09 6.77 -2.90
N THR A 24 15.16 7.04 -3.82
CA THR A 24 15.45 7.23 -5.23
C THR A 24 15.39 8.70 -5.66
N ARG A 25 16.18 9.03 -6.70
CA ARG A 25 16.17 10.35 -7.35
C ARG A 25 15.51 10.26 -8.73
N GLY A 26 14.74 11.30 -9.08
CA GLY A 26 14.02 11.42 -10.34
C GLY A 26 12.57 10.91 -10.28
N LEU A 27 11.66 11.63 -10.94
CA LEU A 27 10.20 11.43 -10.81
C LEU A 27 9.73 10.00 -11.12
N GLY A 28 10.30 9.35 -12.15
CA GLY A 28 9.91 7.98 -12.51
C GLY A 28 10.24 6.95 -11.42
N ARG A 29 11.39 7.10 -10.76
CA ARG A 29 11.82 6.18 -9.69
C ARG A 29 11.08 6.47 -8.37
N VAL A 30 10.89 7.74 -8.05
CA VAL A 30 10.09 8.18 -6.90
C VAL A 30 8.64 7.71 -7.03
N ALA A 31 8.07 7.78 -8.24
CA ALA A 31 6.73 7.25 -8.49
C ALA A 31 6.66 5.74 -8.23
N ALA A 32 7.65 4.97 -8.67
CA ALA A 32 7.72 3.53 -8.39
C ALA A 32 7.85 3.23 -6.89
N GLU A 33 8.68 3.99 -6.17
CA GLU A 33 8.84 3.89 -4.71
C GLU A 33 7.51 4.17 -3.99
N MET A 34 6.82 5.25 -4.39
CA MET A 34 5.49 5.57 -3.87
C MET A 34 4.45 4.48 -4.18
N SER A 35 4.46 3.93 -5.40
CA SER A 35 3.59 2.82 -5.78
C SER A 35 3.85 1.56 -4.94
N LEU A 36 5.10 1.28 -4.60
CA LEU A 36 5.45 0.14 -3.75
C LEU A 36 4.94 0.32 -2.31
N HIS A 37 5.05 1.53 -1.76
CA HIS A 37 4.46 1.84 -0.44
C HIS A 37 2.94 1.66 -0.43
N VAL A 38 2.24 2.14 -1.46
CA VAL A 38 0.80 1.94 -1.62
C VAL A 38 0.45 0.46 -1.74
N LEU A 39 1.21 -0.31 -2.52
CA LEU A 39 1.01 -1.75 -2.67
C LEU A 39 1.19 -2.48 -1.33
N ALA A 40 2.26 -2.19 -0.59
CA ALA A 40 2.51 -2.78 0.72
C ALA A 40 1.37 -2.47 1.71
N TYR A 41 0.90 -1.22 1.75
CA TYR A 41 -0.26 -0.84 2.56
C TYR A 41 -1.51 -1.63 2.18
N ASN A 42 -1.79 -1.75 0.88
CA ASN A 42 -2.95 -2.48 0.38
C ASN A 42 -2.86 -3.98 0.73
N LEU A 43 -1.70 -4.61 0.58
CA LEU A 43 -1.50 -6.01 0.98
C LEU A 43 -1.73 -6.21 2.47
N LYS A 44 -1.18 -5.32 3.31
CA LYS A 44 -1.42 -5.37 4.75
C LYS A 44 -2.90 -5.22 5.09
N ARG A 45 -3.61 -4.34 4.39
CA ARG A 45 -5.05 -4.13 4.57
C ARG A 45 -5.86 -5.36 4.16
N VAL A 46 -5.54 -5.98 3.02
CA VAL A 46 -6.19 -7.21 2.54
C VAL A 46 -5.97 -8.35 3.53
N ILE A 47 -4.74 -8.55 4.02
CA ILE A 47 -4.44 -9.56 5.05
C ILE A 47 -5.24 -9.27 6.33
N ARG A 48 -5.39 -8.01 6.73
CA ARG A 48 -6.18 -7.64 7.92
C ARG A 48 -7.68 -7.92 7.77
N ILE A 49 -8.21 -7.84 6.55
CA ILE A 49 -9.65 -8.07 6.28
C ILE A 49 -9.95 -9.57 6.07
N LEU A 50 -9.13 -10.26 5.27
CA LEU A 50 -9.39 -11.64 4.84
C LEU A 50 -8.63 -12.71 5.66
N GLY A 51 -7.66 -12.29 6.48
CA GLY A 51 -6.66 -13.18 7.06
C GLY A 51 -5.61 -13.65 6.02
N PHE A 52 -4.49 -14.17 6.50
CA PHE A 52 -3.38 -14.61 5.64
C PHE A 52 -3.79 -15.73 4.68
N ALA A 53 -4.48 -16.75 5.17
CA ALA A 53 -4.94 -17.88 4.36
C ALA A 53 -5.96 -17.45 3.28
N GLY A 54 -6.87 -16.52 3.62
CA GLY A 54 -7.83 -15.96 2.68
C GLY A 54 -7.15 -15.12 1.59
N ALA A 55 -6.18 -14.29 1.97
CA ALA A 55 -5.38 -13.52 1.02
C ALA A 55 -4.61 -14.42 0.04
N MET A 56 -3.94 -15.47 0.53
CA MET A 56 -3.20 -16.42 -0.32
C MET A 56 -4.11 -17.16 -1.30
N ARG A 57 -5.31 -17.57 -0.86
CA ARG A 57 -6.30 -18.22 -1.73
C ARG A 57 -6.77 -17.27 -2.83
N ALA A 58 -7.09 -16.02 -2.48
CA ALA A 58 -7.50 -15.01 -3.46
C ALA A 58 -6.42 -14.72 -4.51
N MET A 59 -5.15 -14.67 -4.10
CA MET A 59 -4.03 -14.49 -5.03
C MET A 59 -3.87 -15.68 -5.99
N LYS A 60 -4.00 -16.92 -5.50
CA LYS A 60 -3.93 -18.13 -6.34
C LYS A 60 -5.06 -18.21 -7.36
N LEU A 61 -6.27 -17.80 -7.00
CA LEU A 61 -7.44 -17.81 -7.90
C LEU A 61 -7.35 -16.77 -9.03
N ARG A 62 -6.55 -15.71 -8.86
CA ARG A 62 -6.36 -14.65 -9.85
C ARG A 62 -5.20 -14.89 -10.82
N GLY A 63 -4.33 -15.86 -10.52
CA GLY A 63 -3.22 -16.28 -11.38
C GLY A 63 -3.50 -17.56 -12.18
N ALA A 64 -4.73 -18.08 -12.12
CA ALA A 64 -5.25 -19.19 -12.92
C ALA A 64 -6.13 -18.66 -14.06
#